data_AF-A0A8B6CR34-F1
#
_entry.id   AF-A0A8B6CR34-F1
#
_cell.length_a   1.000
_cell.length_b   1.000
_cell.length_c   1.000
_cell.angle_alpha   90.00
_cell.angle_beta   90.00
_cell.angle_gamma   90.00
#
_symmetry.space_group_name_H-M   'P 1'
#
loop_
_entity.id
_entity.type
_entity.pdbx_description
1 polymer ?
#
loop_
_entity_poly.entity_id
_entity_poly.type
_entity_poly.pdbx_seq_one_letter_code
_entity_poly.pdbx_strand_id
1 'polypeptide(L)'
;MSPGQYTIKLAILRDMQARKRKAIDIAMAKKAKIRKLELKSRSMFEGPLAEKGTVEIVDIEPEYFNMILQFIYKDKITVDSFNVKNILYGSEKYMLKLLTDECNAFLASHVDVDHACLVLQAAHDFNMEDLETKVLNFIFIHGSEVLDSKDFINLSAECLKLFLGSDMFRCEEEYVYRKMLHWGLHKCNDKSLATTDENIRECLGDLLYLIRFPVMKPQYFTEEVSCKSLLTATEKVKVYQHFNYMTTDIFPSNKHASISVNPVPEPLQTKIFCLD
;
A
#
# COMPACT_ATOMS: atom_id res chain seq x y z
N MET A 1 19.91 -16.58 60.15
CA MET A 1 19.48 -15.76 59.00
C MET A 1 19.22 -14.35 59.51
N SER A 2 19.80 -13.32 58.90
CA SER A 2 19.83 -11.95 59.46
C SER A 2 18.51 -11.20 59.27
N PRO A 3 18.15 -10.23 60.14
CA PRO A 3 16.94 -9.42 60.02
C PRO A 3 16.77 -8.73 58.65
N GLY A 4 17.89 -8.43 57.96
CA GLY A 4 17.89 -7.82 56.62
C GLY A 4 17.33 -8.71 55.50
N GLN A 5 17.42 -10.05 55.62
CA GLN A 5 16.91 -10.96 54.59
C GLN A 5 15.38 -11.01 54.57
N TYR A 6 14.71 -10.82 55.71
CA TYR A 6 13.25 -10.79 55.80
C TYR A 6 12.67 -9.50 55.19
N THR A 7 13.34 -8.37 55.40
CA THR A 7 12.93 -7.06 54.86
C THR A 7 12.98 -7.04 53.32
N ILE A 8 14.04 -7.62 52.73
CA ILE A 8 14.17 -7.75 51.27
C ILE A 8 13.09 -8.68 50.70
N LYS A 9 12.83 -9.82 51.35
CA LYS A 9 11.80 -10.77 50.91
C LYS A 9 10.39 -10.17 50.98
N LEU A 10 10.09 -9.37 52.01
CA LEU A 10 8.83 -8.62 52.16
C LEU A 10 8.70 -7.47 51.15
N ALA A 11 9.79 -6.76 50.83
CA ALA A 11 9.78 -5.70 49.83
C ALA A 11 9.52 -6.25 48.42
N ILE A 12 10.15 -7.38 48.06
CA ILE A 12 9.92 -8.09 46.79
C ILE A 12 8.48 -8.61 46.70
N LEU A 13 7.93 -9.13 47.81
CA LEU A 13 6.57 -9.65 47.84
C LEU A 13 5.52 -8.53 47.73
N ARG A 14 5.80 -7.36 48.31
CA ARG A 14 4.97 -6.15 48.17
C ARG A 14 5.04 -5.57 46.76
N ASP A 15 6.22 -5.53 46.14
CA ASP A 15 6.39 -5.09 44.75
C ASP A 15 5.68 -6.06 43.76
N MET A 16 5.80 -7.38 43.98
CA MET A 16 5.02 -8.37 43.21
C MET A 16 3.50 -8.20 43.40
N GLN A 17 3.04 -7.93 44.61
CA GLN A 17 1.61 -7.67 44.88
C GLN A 17 1.13 -6.35 44.27
N ALA A 18 1.97 -5.30 44.27
CA ALA A 18 1.68 -4.03 43.63
C ALA A 18 1.62 -4.15 42.11
N ARG A 19 2.56 -4.90 41.49
CA ARG A 19 2.53 -5.22 40.05
C ARG A 19 1.32 -6.06 39.69
N LYS A 20 0.93 -7.03 40.53
CA LYS A 20 -0.30 -7.83 40.35
C LYS A 20 -1.56 -6.96 40.44
N ARG A 21 -1.64 -6.01 41.39
CA ARG A 21 -2.75 -5.05 41.46
C ARG A 21 -2.80 -4.13 40.24
N LYS A 22 -1.65 -3.59 39.82
CA LYS A 22 -1.57 -2.75 38.62
C LYS A 22 -1.99 -3.52 37.36
N ALA A 23 -1.62 -4.79 37.24
CA ALA A 23 -2.09 -5.68 36.17
C ALA A 23 -3.60 -5.95 36.25
N ILE A 24 -4.16 -6.13 37.45
CA ILE A 24 -5.61 -6.28 37.66
C ILE A 24 -6.35 -4.97 37.31
N ASP A 25 -5.81 -3.81 37.67
CA ASP A 25 -6.41 -2.51 37.36
C ASP A 25 -6.33 -2.20 35.86
N ILE A 26 -5.24 -2.56 35.19
CA ILE A 26 -5.10 -2.49 33.73
C ILE A 26 -6.05 -3.48 33.05
N ALA A 27 -6.20 -4.70 33.59
CA ALA A 27 -7.15 -5.68 33.09
C ALA A 27 -8.61 -5.23 33.31
N MET A 28 -8.91 -4.54 34.42
CA MET A 28 -10.22 -3.94 34.68
C MET A 28 -10.48 -2.72 33.80
N ALA A 29 -9.47 -1.90 33.50
CA ALA A 29 -9.57 -0.79 32.55
C ALA A 29 -9.71 -1.27 31.10
N LYS A 30 -8.96 -2.32 30.69
CA LYS A 30 -9.16 -3.06 29.45
C LYS A 30 -10.56 -3.68 29.43
N LYS A 31 -11.04 -4.30 30.51
CA LYS A 31 -12.40 -4.84 30.63
C LYS A 31 -13.48 -3.76 30.55
N ALA A 32 -13.26 -2.56 31.08
CA ALA A 32 -14.19 -1.44 30.93
C ALA A 32 -14.20 -0.86 29.51
N LYS A 33 -13.04 -0.85 28.83
CA LYS A 33 -12.92 -0.45 27.42
C LYS A 33 -13.51 -1.50 26.48
N ILE A 34 -13.30 -2.78 26.78
CA ILE A 34 -13.98 -3.94 26.19
C ILE A 34 -15.48 -3.86 26.48
N ARG A 35 -15.93 -3.45 27.67
CA ARG A 35 -17.36 -3.27 27.98
C ARG A 35 -18.00 -2.13 27.17
N LYS A 36 -17.21 -1.11 26.83
CA LYS A 36 -17.60 -0.02 25.94
C LYS A 36 -17.66 -0.49 24.47
N LEU A 37 -16.79 -1.43 24.08
CA LEU A 37 -16.86 -2.17 22.81
C LEU A 37 -18.01 -3.20 22.81
N GLU A 38 -18.30 -3.84 23.96
CA GLU A 38 -19.41 -4.76 24.18
C GLU A 38 -20.75 -4.04 24.14
N LEU A 39 -20.85 -2.75 24.47
CA LEU A 39 -22.10 -2.02 24.25
C LEU A 39 -22.39 -1.82 22.75
N LYS A 40 -21.34 -1.81 21.90
CA LYS A 40 -21.46 -1.77 20.44
C LYS A 40 -21.65 -3.18 19.84
N SER A 41 -21.06 -4.22 20.46
CA SER A 41 -21.24 -5.63 20.07
C SER A 41 -22.42 -6.34 20.75
N ARG A 42 -23.07 -5.76 21.77
CA ARG A 42 -24.26 -6.32 22.43
C ARG A 42 -25.44 -6.38 21.49
N SER A 43 -25.50 -5.49 20.51
CA SER A 43 -26.41 -5.62 19.37
C SER A 43 -26.12 -6.87 18.51
N MET A 44 -24.90 -7.42 18.54
CA MET A 44 -24.50 -8.64 17.80
C MET A 44 -24.51 -9.92 18.67
N PHE A 45 -24.34 -9.82 19.99
CA PHE A 45 -24.23 -10.97 20.90
C PHE A 45 -25.35 -11.11 21.95
N GLU A 46 -26.25 -10.13 22.11
CA GLU A 46 -27.46 -10.23 22.97
C GLU A 46 -28.76 -10.05 22.14
N GLY A 47 -28.72 -10.45 20.86
CA GLY A 47 -29.91 -10.68 20.04
C GLY A 47 -30.31 -12.16 20.05
N PRO A 48 -31.46 -12.53 19.47
CA PRO A 48 -31.92 -13.92 19.37
C PRO A 48 -30.95 -14.87 18.62
N LEU A 49 -29.82 -14.38 18.09
CA LEU A 49 -28.71 -15.15 17.53
C LEU A 49 -27.68 -15.64 18.57
N ALA A 50 -27.83 -15.33 19.87
CA ALA A 50 -27.01 -15.90 20.94
C ALA A 50 -27.41 -17.36 21.22
N GLU A 51 -27.50 -18.19 20.18
CA GLU A 51 -27.70 -19.62 20.33
C GLU A 51 -26.40 -20.27 20.80
N LYS A 52 -26.55 -21.28 21.66
CA LYS A 52 -25.48 -22.16 22.16
C LYS A 52 -24.81 -22.93 21.01
N GLY A 53 -24.00 -22.26 20.22
CA GLY A 53 -23.35 -22.80 19.03
C GLY A 53 -21.84 -22.65 19.10
N THR A 54 -21.14 -23.67 18.60
CA THR A 54 -19.73 -23.56 18.19
C THR A 54 -19.58 -22.46 17.14
N VAL A 55 -18.68 -21.51 17.37
CA VAL A 55 -18.33 -20.49 16.37
C VAL A 55 -17.20 -21.04 15.53
N GLU A 56 -17.50 -21.34 14.26
CA GLU A 56 -16.48 -21.75 13.29
C GLU A 56 -15.72 -20.54 12.76
N ILE A 57 -14.39 -20.62 12.79
CA ILE A 57 -13.49 -19.64 12.20
C ILE A 57 -12.87 -20.31 10.98
N VAL A 58 -13.21 -19.80 9.79
CA VAL A 58 -12.83 -20.41 8.50
C VAL A 58 -11.74 -19.64 7.77
N ASP A 59 -11.47 -18.42 8.21
CA ASP A 59 -10.67 -17.42 7.49
C ASP A 59 -9.30 -17.14 8.12
N ILE A 60 -9.00 -17.78 9.25
CA ILE A 60 -7.69 -17.68 9.92
C ILE A 60 -7.20 -19.08 10.21
N GLU A 61 -5.95 -19.37 9.83
CA GLU A 61 -5.36 -20.67 10.13
C GLU A 61 -5.25 -20.89 11.65
N PRO A 62 -5.45 -22.14 12.13
CA PRO A 62 -5.46 -22.43 13.57
C PRO A 62 -4.18 -21.99 14.30
N GLU A 63 -3.03 -22.01 13.62
CA GLU A 63 -1.75 -21.59 14.18
C GLU A 63 -1.76 -20.08 14.54
N TYR A 64 -2.08 -19.20 13.60
CA TYR A 64 -2.12 -17.76 13.84
C TYR A 64 -3.23 -17.38 14.84
N PHE A 65 -4.38 -18.05 14.77
CA PHE A 65 -5.44 -17.84 15.76
C PHE A 65 -4.98 -18.21 17.18
N ASN A 66 -4.26 -19.31 17.34
CA ASN A 66 -3.67 -19.68 18.63
C ASN A 66 -2.64 -18.65 19.11
N MET A 67 -1.84 -18.06 18.23
CA MET A 67 -0.92 -16.98 18.59
C MET A 67 -1.67 -15.73 19.09
N ILE A 68 -2.73 -15.33 18.40
CA ILE A 68 -3.60 -14.20 18.80
C ILE A 68 -4.27 -14.50 20.16
N LEU A 69 -4.75 -15.72 20.38
CA LEU A 69 -5.30 -16.14 21.67
C LEU A 69 -4.24 -16.05 22.78
N GLN A 70 -3.02 -16.51 22.52
CA GLN A 70 -1.93 -16.39 23.48
C GLN A 70 -1.64 -14.94 23.83
N PHE A 71 -1.68 -14.04 22.86
CA PHE A 71 -1.58 -12.61 23.10
C PHE A 71 -2.70 -12.11 24.02
N ILE A 72 -3.96 -12.46 23.74
CA ILE A 72 -5.11 -12.04 24.56
C ILE A 72 -4.96 -12.49 26.03
N TYR A 73 -4.46 -13.70 26.27
CA TYR A 73 -4.36 -14.25 27.64
C TYR A 73 -3.05 -13.92 28.36
N LYS A 74 -1.94 -13.73 27.63
CA LYS A 74 -0.60 -13.62 28.21
C LYS A 74 0.11 -12.30 27.90
N ASP A 75 -0.47 -11.43 27.07
CA ASP A 75 0.14 -10.19 26.53
C ASP A 75 1.55 -10.48 25.95
N LYS A 76 1.72 -11.63 25.27
CA LYS A 76 2.98 -12.04 24.62
C LYS A 76 2.70 -12.64 23.25
N ILE A 77 3.42 -12.16 22.24
CA ILE A 77 3.46 -12.71 20.89
C ILE A 77 4.83 -12.46 20.27
N THR A 78 5.20 -13.26 19.28
CA THR A 78 6.41 -13.06 18.49
C THR A 78 5.99 -12.80 17.05
N VAL A 79 6.17 -11.56 16.60
CA VAL A 79 5.86 -11.14 15.23
C VAL A 79 7.10 -11.32 14.35
N ASP A 80 6.92 -11.93 13.19
CA ASP A 80 7.93 -12.12 12.16
C ASP A 80 7.38 -11.81 10.76
N SER A 81 8.25 -11.79 9.75
CA SER A 81 7.89 -11.44 8.37
C SER A 81 6.88 -12.39 7.72
N PHE A 82 6.75 -13.63 8.20
CA PHE A 82 5.84 -14.64 7.64
C PHE A 82 4.47 -14.59 8.30
N ASN A 83 4.42 -14.32 9.61
CA ASN A 83 3.21 -14.34 10.41
C ASN A 83 2.52 -12.98 10.51
N VAL A 84 3.26 -11.87 10.32
CA VAL A 84 2.76 -10.50 10.60
C VAL A 84 1.49 -10.17 9.85
N LYS A 85 1.33 -10.60 8.59
CA LYS A 85 0.12 -10.33 7.79
C LYS A 85 -1.11 -11.01 8.36
N ASN A 86 -0.99 -12.29 8.75
CA ASN A 86 -2.09 -13.07 9.30
C ASN A 86 -2.45 -12.62 10.72
N ILE A 87 -1.44 -12.26 11.51
CA ILE A 87 -1.64 -11.69 12.85
C ILE A 87 -2.31 -10.31 12.75
N LEU A 88 -1.88 -9.45 11.83
CA LEU A 88 -2.46 -8.14 11.58
C LEU A 88 -3.92 -8.25 11.12
N TYR A 89 -4.21 -9.17 10.20
CA TYR A 89 -5.59 -9.46 9.78
C TYR A 89 -6.47 -9.84 10.98
N GLY A 90 -6.00 -10.77 11.81
CA GLY A 90 -6.72 -11.18 13.00
C GLY A 90 -6.82 -10.06 14.05
N SER A 91 -5.78 -9.25 14.23
CA SER A 91 -5.81 -8.14 15.19
C SER A 91 -6.81 -7.08 14.79
N GLU A 92 -6.91 -6.74 13.51
CA GLU A 92 -7.94 -5.83 12.99
C GLU A 92 -9.34 -6.44 13.10
N LYS A 93 -9.51 -7.71 12.67
CA LYS A 93 -10.80 -8.41 12.74
C LYS A 93 -11.36 -8.47 14.17
N TYR A 94 -10.50 -8.74 15.15
CA TYR A 94 -10.89 -8.81 16.56
C TYR A 94 -10.69 -7.49 17.32
N MET A 95 -10.38 -6.40 16.62
CA MET A 95 -10.19 -5.05 17.18
C MET A 95 -9.14 -4.98 18.32
N LEU A 96 -8.07 -5.77 18.21
CA LEU A 96 -6.96 -5.85 19.15
C LEU A 96 -5.92 -4.76 18.87
N LYS A 97 -6.27 -3.50 19.14
CA LYS A 97 -5.44 -2.34 18.80
C LYS A 97 -3.97 -2.43 19.23
N LEU A 98 -3.69 -2.94 20.43
CA LEU A 98 -2.30 -3.07 20.91
C LEU A 98 -1.47 -4.02 20.04
N LEU A 99 -2.10 -5.08 19.52
CA LEU A 99 -1.46 -6.03 18.63
C LEU A 99 -1.28 -5.44 17.23
N THR A 100 -2.29 -4.74 16.73
CA THR A 100 -2.17 -3.97 15.48
C THR A 100 -1.00 -2.98 15.57
N ASP A 101 -0.92 -2.18 16.63
CA ASP A 101 0.14 -1.19 16.82
C ASP A 101 1.54 -1.86 16.84
N GLU A 102 1.66 -3.05 17.43
CA GLU A 102 2.90 -3.85 17.47
C GLU A 102 3.27 -4.40 16.08
N CYS A 103 2.31 -4.95 15.35
CA CYS A 103 2.50 -5.38 13.95
C CYS A 103 2.91 -4.19 13.06
N ASN A 104 2.30 -3.02 13.26
CA ASN A 104 2.60 -1.81 12.51
C ASN A 104 4.03 -1.33 12.76
N ALA A 105 4.47 -1.33 14.01
CA ALA A 105 5.84 -0.98 14.38
C ALA A 105 6.87 -1.97 13.78
N PHE A 106 6.53 -3.26 13.75
CA PHE A 106 7.35 -4.29 13.12
C PHE A 106 7.47 -4.05 11.61
N LEU A 107 6.36 -3.87 10.89
CA LEU A 107 6.35 -3.58 9.46
C LEU A 107 7.11 -2.30 9.14
N ALA A 108 6.90 -1.23 9.93
CA ALA A 108 7.57 0.05 9.73
C ALA A 108 9.10 -0.02 9.93
N SER A 109 9.61 -0.98 10.69
CA SER A 109 11.05 -1.13 10.96
C SER A 109 11.77 -2.10 10.01
N HIS A 110 11.02 -2.92 9.28
CA HIS A 110 11.54 -3.96 8.39
C HIS A 110 11.09 -3.76 6.93
N VAL A 111 10.83 -2.51 6.52
CA VAL A 111 10.56 -2.19 5.11
C VAL A 111 11.85 -2.39 4.32
N ASP A 112 11.78 -3.27 3.33
CA ASP A 112 12.86 -3.60 2.41
C ASP A 112 12.35 -3.48 0.96
N VAL A 113 13.25 -3.34 -0.01
CA VAL A 113 12.92 -3.20 -1.44
C VAL A 113 12.04 -4.34 -1.93
N ASP A 114 12.37 -5.57 -1.54
CA ASP A 114 11.62 -6.77 -1.94
C ASP A 114 10.20 -6.79 -1.38
N HIS A 115 10.01 -6.28 -0.16
CA HIS A 115 8.75 -6.38 0.59
C HIS A 115 7.94 -5.08 0.60
N ALA A 116 8.47 -3.96 0.10
CA ALA A 116 7.83 -2.65 0.17
C ALA A 116 6.42 -2.65 -0.47
N CYS A 117 6.26 -3.34 -1.60
CA CYS A 117 4.97 -3.51 -2.27
C CYS A 117 3.95 -4.26 -1.40
N LEU A 118 4.38 -5.34 -0.73
CA LEU A 118 3.52 -6.12 0.16
C LEU A 118 3.10 -5.29 1.38
N VAL A 119 4.03 -4.53 1.96
CA VAL A 119 3.73 -3.66 3.10
C VAL A 119 2.80 -2.52 2.68
N LEU A 120 2.97 -1.93 1.49
CA LEU A 120 2.07 -0.91 0.95
C LEU A 120 0.64 -1.46 0.81
N GLN A 121 0.50 -2.65 0.20
CA GLN A 121 -0.80 -3.29 0.04
C GLN A 121 -1.48 -3.53 1.40
N ALA A 122 -0.74 -4.06 2.37
CA ALA A 122 -1.26 -4.28 3.71
C ALA A 122 -1.66 -2.96 4.39
N ALA A 123 -0.83 -1.93 4.30
CA ALA A 123 -1.14 -0.61 4.87
C ALA A 123 -2.43 -0.03 4.28
N HIS A 124 -2.62 -0.19 2.98
CA HIS A 124 -3.83 0.23 2.28
C HIS A 124 -5.06 -0.59 2.70
N ASP A 125 -4.96 -1.92 2.72
CA ASP A 125 -6.07 -2.83 3.09
C ASP A 125 -6.58 -2.58 4.52
N PHE A 126 -5.68 -2.24 5.45
CA PHE A 126 -5.99 -1.97 6.85
C PHE A 126 -6.15 -0.48 7.19
N ASN A 127 -6.14 0.42 6.21
CA ASN A 127 -6.26 1.88 6.39
C ASN A 127 -5.24 2.46 7.38
N MET A 128 -3.98 2.07 7.26
CA MET A 128 -2.89 2.49 8.13
C MET A 128 -2.09 3.65 7.52
N GLU A 129 -2.67 4.86 7.60
CA GLU A 129 -2.17 6.07 6.94
C GLU A 129 -0.69 6.39 7.25
N ASP A 130 -0.26 6.24 8.50
CA ASP A 130 1.13 6.52 8.92
C ASP A 130 2.13 5.55 8.27
N LEU A 131 1.77 4.25 8.19
CA LEU A 131 2.62 3.25 7.55
C LEU A 131 2.62 3.44 6.03
N GLU A 132 1.45 3.69 5.45
CA GLU A 132 1.29 3.95 4.01
C GLU A 132 2.20 5.10 3.58
N THR A 133 2.14 6.24 4.28
CA THR A 133 2.98 7.41 4.00
C THR A 133 4.48 7.08 4.11
N LYS A 134 4.87 6.31 5.13
CA LYS A 134 6.26 5.91 5.33
C LYS A 134 6.77 5.02 4.20
N VAL A 135 5.98 4.03 3.79
CA VAL A 135 6.33 3.10 2.71
C VAL A 135 6.34 3.81 1.37
N LEU A 136 5.38 4.69 1.09
CA LEU A 136 5.38 5.51 -0.13
C LEU A 136 6.65 6.36 -0.24
N ASN A 137 7.08 6.99 0.85
CA ASN A 137 8.35 7.74 0.86
C ASN A 137 9.57 6.85 0.55
N PHE A 138 9.57 5.61 1.05
CA PHE A 138 10.61 4.65 0.72
C PHE A 138 10.59 4.27 -0.78
N ILE A 139 9.40 4.04 -1.34
CA ILE A 139 9.19 3.74 -2.77
C ILE A 139 9.62 4.92 -3.66
N PHE A 140 9.37 6.16 -3.25
CA PHE A 140 9.81 7.33 -4.02
C PHE A 140 11.33 7.44 -4.12
N ILE A 141 12.08 6.89 -3.15
CA ILE A 141 13.54 6.88 -3.14
C ILE A 141 14.09 5.68 -3.94
N HIS A 142 13.52 4.49 -3.73
CA HIS A 142 13.99 3.23 -4.30
C HIS A 142 13.14 2.73 -5.49
N GLY A 143 12.46 3.64 -6.20
CA GLY A 143 11.40 3.29 -7.14
C GLY A 143 11.78 2.27 -8.20
N SER A 144 12.95 2.41 -8.82
CA SER A 144 13.42 1.44 -9.84
C SER A 144 13.63 0.05 -9.27
N GLU A 145 14.21 -0.06 -8.08
CA GLU A 145 14.47 -1.35 -7.42
C GLU A 145 13.16 -2.00 -6.97
N VAL A 146 12.22 -1.21 -6.45
CA VAL A 146 10.89 -1.69 -6.03
C VAL A 146 10.08 -2.21 -7.22
N LEU A 147 10.17 -1.56 -8.38
CA LEU A 147 9.54 -2.05 -9.62
C LEU A 147 10.18 -3.35 -10.16
N ASP A 148 11.40 -3.68 -9.75
CA ASP A 148 12.06 -4.97 -10.04
C ASP A 148 11.66 -6.07 -9.05
N SER A 149 11.07 -5.71 -7.91
CA SER A 149 10.63 -6.68 -6.90
C SER A 149 9.58 -7.66 -7.46
N LYS A 150 9.59 -8.88 -6.93
CA LYS A 150 8.57 -9.90 -7.24
C LYS A 150 7.18 -9.50 -6.74
N ASP A 151 7.14 -8.72 -5.67
CA ASP A 151 5.90 -8.32 -5.00
C ASP A 151 5.15 -7.23 -5.77
N PHE A 152 5.80 -6.51 -6.68
CA PHE A 152 5.18 -5.49 -7.52
C PHE A 152 3.95 -6.02 -8.29
N ILE A 153 4.04 -7.26 -8.79
CA ILE A 153 2.99 -7.89 -9.60
C ILE A 153 1.70 -8.10 -8.77
N ASN A 154 1.83 -8.25 -7.46
CA ASN A 154 0.72 -8.51 -6.55
C ASN A 154 -0.05 -7.25 -6.14
N LEU A 155 0.46 -6.05 -6.43
CA LEU A 155 -0.18 -4.79 -6.06
C LEU A 155 -1.56 -4.62 -6.71
N SER A 156 -2.47 -4.00 -5.97
CA SER A 156 -3.76 -3.53 -6.47
C SER A 156 -3.60 -2.28 -7.35
N ALA A 157 -4.57 -2.05 -8.22
CA ALA A 157 -4.61 -0.84 -9.04
C ALA A 157 -4.65 0.44 -8.18
N GLU A 158 -5.37 0.41 -7.06
CA GLU A 158 -5.47 1.56 -6.15
C GLU A 158 -4.12 1.89 -5.51
N CYS A 159 -3.35 0.88 -5.08
CA CYS A 159 -2.00 1.09 -4.55
C CYS A 159 -1.03 1.64 -5.62
N LEU A 160 -1.15 1.18 -6.87
CA LEU A 160 -0.36 1.71 -7.99
C LEU A 160 -0.67 3.19 -8.26
N LYS A 161 -1.95 3.60 -8.17
CA LYS A 161 -2.36 5.00 -8.34
C LYS A 161 -1.67 5.93 -7.35
N LEU A 162 -1.47 5.48 -6.10
CA LEU A 162 -0.88 6.30 -5.02
C LEU A 162 0.52 6.83 -5.35
N PHE A 163 1.38 5.99 -5.93
CA PHE A 163 2.75 6.41 -6.23
C PHE A 163 2.95 6.81 -7.70
N LEU A 164 2.26 6.18 -8.66
CA LEU A 164 2.40 6.56 -10.08
C LEU A 164 1.81 7.95 -10.37
N GLY A 165 0.73 8.33 -9.69
CA GLY A 165 0.15 9.67 -9.79
C GLY A 165 0.95 10.76 -9.07
N SER A 166 1.99 10.40 -8.33
CA SER A 166 2.78 11.35 -7.54
C SER A 166 3.91 11.96 -8.37
N ASP A 167 4.11 13.27 -8.24
CA ASP A 167 5.25 13.99 -8.81
C ASP A 167 6.58 13.66 -8.10
N MET A 168 6.51 12.98 -6.95
CA MET A 168 7.68 12.55 -6.18
C MET A 168 8.28 11.23 -6.69
N PHE A 169 7.56 10.47 -7.50
CA PHE A 169 8.04 9.20 -8.04
C PHE A 169 9.04 9.44 -9.18
N ARG A 170 10.33 9.38 -8.86
CA ARG A 170 11.44 9.61 -9.79
C ARG A 170 11.93 8.31 -10.39
N CYS A 171 11.24 7.81 -11.41
CA CYS A 171 11.69 6.69 -12.23
C CYS A 171 11.61 7.07 -13.70
N GLU A 172 12.45 6.45 -14.54
CA GLU A 172 12.33 6.62 -15.99
C GLU A 172 10.97 6.12 -16.48
N GLU A 173 10.20 6.97 -17.15
CA GLU A 173 8.84 6.64 -17.62
C GLU A 173 8.85 5.44 -18.59
N GLU A 174 9.91 5.28 -19.39
CA GLU A 174 10.12 4.10 -20.26
C GLU A 174 10.14 2.79 -19.45
N TYR A 175 10.81 2.84 -18.29
CA TYR A 175 10.92 1.71 -17.39
C TYR A 175 9.58 1.44 -16.68
N VAL A 176 8.90 2.49 -16.20
CA VAL A 176 7.55 2.41 -15.63
C VAL A 176 6.59 1.76 -16.62
N TYR A 177 6.57 2.22 -17.87
CA TYR A 177 5.72 1.66 -18.92
C TYR A 177 5.93 0.15 -19.10
N ARG A 178 7.17 -0.31 -19.24
CA ARG A 178 7.47 -1.75 -19.38
C ARG A 178 6.97 -2.57 -18.19
N LYS A 179 7.13 -2.06 -16.98
CA LYS A 179 6.68 -2.74 -15.76
C LYS A 179 5.16 -2.78 -15.65
N MET A 180 4.49 -1.70 -16.04
CA MET A 180 3.03 -1.66 -16.12
C MET A 180 2.48 -2.63 -17.16
N LEU A 181 3.12 -2.77 -18.33
CA LEU A 181 2.75 -3.81 -19.28
C LEU A 181 2.86 -5.21 -18.70
N HIS A 182 3.94 -5.49 -17.96
CA HIS A 182 4.14 -6.78 -17.31
C HIS A 182 3.06 -7.04 -16.25
N TRP A 183 2.73 -6.04 -15.43
CA TRP A 183 1.64 -6.12 -14.46
C TRP A 183 0.28 -6.37 -15.14
N GLY A 184 -0.02 -5.64 -16.22
CA GLY A 184 -1.25 -5.82 -17.00
C GLY A 184 -1.36 -7.22 -17.59
N LEU A 185 -0.28 -7.75 -18.17
CA LEU A 185 -0.21 -9.13 -18.68
C LEU A 185 -0.49 -10.15 -17.58
N HIS A 186 0.08 -9.96 -16.38
CA HIS A 186 -0.18 -10.86 -15.26
C HIS A 186 -1.64 -10.82 -14.83
N LYS A 187 -2.25 -9.64 -14.72
CA LYS A 187 -3.67 -9.52 -14.36
C LYS A 187 -4.60 -10.11 -15.44
N CYS A 188 -4.24 -10.03 -16.72
CA CYS A 188 -4.96 -10.74 -17.78
C CYS A 188 -4.89 -12.26 -17.59
N ASN A 189 -3.71 -12.79 -17.28
CA ASN A 189 -3.52 -14.22 -17.01
C ASN A 189 -4.30 -14.68 -15.77
N ASP A 190 -4.26 -13.92 -14.68
CA ASP A 190 -5.04 -14.20 -13.46
C ASP A 190 -6.55 -14.27 -13.75
N LYS A 191 -7.03 -13.40 -14.64
CA LYS A 191 -8.43 -13.37 -15.10
C LYS A 191 -8.74 -14.39 -16.21
N SER A 192 -7.78 -15.22 -16.62
CA SER A 192 -7.90 -16.17 -17.74
C SER A 192 -8.35 -15.53 -19.05
N LEU A 193 -7.98 -14.26 -19.28
CA LEU A 193 -8.26 -13.53 -20.52
C LEU A 193 -7.12 -13.77 -21.53
N ALA A 194 -7.45 -13.70 -22.83
CA ALA A 194 -6.43 -13.75 -23.86
C ALA A 194 -5.47 -12.55 -23.72
N THR A 195 -4.17 -12.76 -23.93
CA THR A 195 -3.12 -11.73 -23.85
C THR A 195 -3.13 -10.84 -25.10
N THR A 196 -4.27 -10.24 -25.42
CA THR A 196 -4.40 -9.22 -26.46
C THR A 196 -4.18 -7.84 -25.87
N ASP A 197 -3.69 -6.91 -26.70
CA ASP A 197 -3.41 -5.53 -26.32
C ASP A 197 -4.68 -4.82 -25.81
N GLU A 198 -5.86 -5.17 -26.32
CA GLU A 198 -7.14 -4.61 -25.88
C GLU A 198 -7.48 -5.03 -24.44
N ASN A 199 -7.24 -6.30 -24.09
CA ASN A 199 -7.50 -6.81 -22.74
C ASN A 199 -6.51 -6.25 -21.72
N ILE A 200 -5.26 -6.02 -22.15
CA ILE A 200 -4.24 -5.36 -21.33
C ILE A 200 -4.64 -3.90 -21.09
N ARG A 201 -5.15 -3.20 -22.10
CA ARG A 201 -5.69 -1.84 -21.94
C ARG A 201 -6.85 -1.82 -20.95
N GLU A 202 -7.77 -2.79 -21.03
CA GLU A 202 -8.87 -2.91 -20.08
C GLU A 202 -8.38 -3.19 -18.64
N CYS A 203 -7.37 -4.05 -18.48
CA CYS A 203 -6.81 -4.37 -17.17
C CYS A 203 -6.01 -3.20 -16.57
N LEU A 204 -5.35 -2.39 -17.39
CA LEU A 204 -4.64 -1.19 -16.96
C LEU A 204 -5.62 -0.06 -16.63
N GLY A 205 -6.68 0.11 -17.41
CA GLY A 205 -7.69 1.16 -17.20
C GLY A 205 -7.07 2.53 -16.94
N ASP A 206 -7.44 3.14 -15.82
CA ASP A 206 -6.97 4.46 -15.38
C ASP A 206 -5.44 4.55 -15.22
N LEU A 207 -4.76 3.43 -14.92
CA LEU A 207 -3.32 3.41 -14.69
C LEU A 207 -2.53 3.81 -15.95
N LEU A 208 -3.11 3.58 -17.13
CA LEU A 208 -2.48 3.98 -18.39
C LEU A 208 -2.31 5.49 -18.49
N TYR A 209 -3.26 6.26 -17.94
CA TYR A 209 -3.25 7.72 -18.00
C TYR A 209 -2.33 8.36 -16.96
N LEU A 210 -1.87 7.60 -15.96
CA LEU A 210 -0.88 8.06 -15.00
C LEU A 210 0.55 8.06 -15.56
N ILE A 211 0.79 7.32 -16.65
CA ILE A 211 2.11 7.23 -17.28
C ILE A 211 2.35 8.49 -18.12
N ARG A 212 3.49 9.17 -17.88
CA ARG A 212 3.80 10.44 -18.54
C ARG A 212 4.48 10.22 -19.89
N PHE A 213 3.73 9.70 -20.88
CA PHE A 213 4.23 9.45 -22.24
C PHE A 213 5.04 10.59 -22.88
N PRO A 214 4.67 11.89 -22.73
CA PRO A 214 5.43 12.98 -23.33
C PRO A 214 6.85 13.18 -22.77
N VAL A 215 7.17 12.58 -21.62
CA VAL A 215 8.50 12.67 -20.98
C VAL A 215 9.44 11.57 -21.49
N MET A 216 8.92 10.51 -22.13
CA MET A 216 9.73 9.43 -22.70
C MET A 216 10.55 9.90 -23.90
N LYS A 217 11.63 9.18 -24.24
CA LYS A 217 12.39 9.48 -25.46
C LYS A 217 11.51 9.24 -26.71
N PRO A 218 11.52 10.18 -27.69
CA PRO A 218 10.71 10.02 -28.90
C PRO A 218 11.01 8.74 -29.68
N GLN A 219 12.29 8.34 -29.73
CA GLN A 219 12.73 7.10 -30.39
C GLN A 219 12.07 5.85 -29.77
N TYR A 220 12.12 5.76 -28.44
CA TYR A 220 11.49 4.66 -27.72
C TYR A 220 9.97 4.62 -27.92
N PHE A 221 9.32 5.79 -27.92
CA PHE A 221 7.88 5.86 -28.17
C PHE A 221 7.49 5.38 -29.57
N THR A 222 8.29 5.68 -30.59
CA THR A 222 8.02 5.24 -31.97
C THR A 222 8.27 3.74 -32.17
N GLU A 223 9.29 3.18 -31.53
CA GLU A 223 9.67 1.78 -31.74
C GLU A 223 8.84 0.80 -30.90
N GLU A 224 8.61 1.10 -29.61
CA GLU A 224 8.03 0.14 -28.66
C GLU A 224 6.56 0.44 -28.37
N VAL A 225 6.22 1.71 -28.14
CA VAL A 225 4.87 2.11 -27.71
C VAL A 225 3.92 2.22 -28.90
N SER A 226 4.39 2.76 -30.02
CA SER A 226 3.57 2.99 -31.21
C SER A 226 3.18 1.71 -31.94
N CYS A 227 4.00 0.65 -31.84
CA CYS A 227 3.74 -0.64 -32.47
C CYS A 227 2.64 -1.45 -31.76
N LYS A 228 2.37 -1.21 -30.49
CA LYS A 228 1.30 -1.88 -29.72
C LYS A 228 -0.06 -1.18 -29.94
N SER A 229 -1.17 -1.92 -29.94
CA SER A 229 -2.53 -1.34 -30.03
C SER A 229 -3.07 -0.82 -28.68
N LEU A 230 -2.20 -0.71 -27.68
CA LEU A 230 -2.52 -0.19 -26.36
C LEU A 230 -2.95 1.27 -26.33
N LEU A 231 -2.39 2.12 -27.19
CA LEU A 231 -2.80 3.53 -27.36
C LEU A 231 -3.65 3.67 -28.63
N THR A 232 -4.73 4.45 -28.54
CA THR A 232 -5.55 4.81 -29.68
C THR A 232 -4.78 5.71 -30.65
N ALA A 233 -5.20 5.73 -31.91
CA ALA A 233 -4.56 6.57 -32.93
C ALA A 233 -4.59 8.06 -32.54
N THR A 234 -5.67 8.52 -31.89
CA THR A 234 -5.81 9.90 -31.42
C THR A 234 -4.83 10.23 -30.29
N GLU A 235 -4.67 9.33 -29.32
CA GLU A 235 -3.67 9.47 -28.23
C GLU A 235 -2.25 9.52 -28.78
N LYS A 236 -1.92 8.61 -29.71
CA LYS A 236 -0.60 8.61 -30.37
C LYS A 236 -0.31 9.94 -31.05
N VAL A 237 -1.27 10.48 -31.81
CA VAL A 237 -1.12 11.78 -32.49
C VAL A 237 -0.88 12.91 -31.50
N LYS A 238 -1.59 12.95 -30.36
CA LYS A 238 -1.37 13.98 -29.31
C LYS A 238 0.05 13.94 -28.76
N VAL A 239 0.59 12.74 -28.50
CA VAL A 239 1.97 12.59 -28.00
C VAL A 239 2.99 13.04 -29.07
N TYR A 240 2.79 12.65 -30.33
CA TYR A 240 3.65 13.10 -31.43
C TYR A 240 3.62 14.61 -31.64
N GLN A 241 2.45 15.24 -31.54
CA GLN A 241 2.33 16.70 -31.58
C GLN A 241 3.17 17.36 -30.49
N HIS A 242 3.11 16.83 -29.25
CA HIS A 242 3.92 17.34 -28.15
C HIS A 242 5.43 17.25 -28.43
N PHE A 243 5.92 16.12 -28.95
CA PHE A 243 7.33 16.00 -29.35
C PHE A 243 7.74 17.00 -30.43
N ASN A 244 6.85 17.30 -31.38
CA ASN A 244 7.10 18.27 -32.43
C ASN A 244 7.16 19.72 -31.89
N TYR A 245 6.29 20.09 -30.94
CA TYR A 245 6.35 21.42 -30.32
C TYR A 245 7.65 21.62 -29.51
N MET A 246 8.08 20.61 -28.74
CA MET A 246 9.32 20.68 -27.96
C MET A 246 10.59 20.75 -28.83
N THR A 247 10.54 20.19 -30.04
CA THR A 247 11.66 20.27 -31.00
C THR A 247 11.70 21.57 -31.79
N THR A 248 10.54 22.23 -32.01
CA THR A 248 10.51 23.54 -32.68
C THR A 248 11.06 24.68 -31.84
N ASP A 249 11.06 24.59 -30.51
CA ASP A 249 11.58 25.65 -29.62
C ASP A 249 13.13 25.68 -29.55
N ILE A 250 13.82 24.65 -30.02
CA ILE A 250 15.29 24.55 -29.96
C ILE A 250 15.96 25.16 -31.21
N PHE A 251 15.21 25.41 -32.29
CA PHE A 251 15.69 26.14 -33.46
C PHE A 251 14.96 27.48 -33.57
N PRO A 252 15.60 28.64 -33.27
CA PRO A 252 15.04 29.91 -33.68
C PRO A 252 14.99 29.92 -35.21
N SER A 253 13.79 29.68 -35.73
CA SER A 253 13.52 29.66 -37.16
C SER A 253 13.90 31.01 -37.75
N ASN A 254 14.89 30.98 -38.65
CA ASN A 254 15.29 32.12 -39.45
C ASN A 254 14.04 32.61 -40.20
N LYS A 255 13.56 33.80 -39.85
CA LYS A 255 12.30 34.37 -40.33
C LYS A 255 12.42 34.70 -41.82
N HIS A 256 11.80 33.91 -42.69
CA HIS A 256 11.21 34.39 -43.95
C HIS A 256 10.10 33.44 -44.41
N ALA A 257 8.94 33.52 -43.77
CA ALA A 257 7.64 33.28 -44.40
C ALA A 257 6.56 33.77 -43.43
N SER A 258 6.03 34.93 -43.72
CA SER A 258 4.92 35.56 -43.01
C SER A 258 3.64 34.76 -43.17
N ILE A 259 3.19 34.11 -42.09
CA ILE A 259 1.77 33.81 -41.86
C ILE A 259 1.46 34.23 -40.43
N SER A 260 0.51 35.15 -40.32
CA SER A 260 -0.02 35.72 -39.10
C SER A 260 -0.59 34.64 -38.19
N VAL A 261 0.01 34.44 -37.02
CA VAL A 261 -0.68 33.88 -35.85
C VAL A 261 -0.40 34.81 -34.69
N ASN A 262 -1.45 35.44 -34.17
CA ASN A 262 -1.36 36.32 -33.01
C ASN A 262 -0.84 35.54 -31.78
N PRO A 263 0.03 36.12 -30.96
CA PRO A 263 0.56 35.48 -29.77
C PRO A 263 -0.32 35.82 -28.55
N VAL A 264 -0.60 34.82 -27.73
CA VAL A 264 -0.72 35.02 -26.27
C VAL A 264 -0.14 33.77 -25.59
N PRO A 265 1.01 33.89 -24.92
CA PRO A 265 1.49 32.89 -23.98
C PRO A 265 1.00 33.23 -22.57
N GLU A 266 0.46 32.26 -21.85
CA GLU A 266 0.41 32.29 -20.39
C GLU A 266 1.09 31.05 -19.79
N PRO A 267 1.73 31.18 -18.63
CA PRO A 267 2.87 30.35 -18.25
C PRO A 267 2.47 29.14 -17.40
N LEU A 268 3.18 28.03 -17.65
CA LEU A 268 3.61 27.02 -16.68
C LEU A 268 2.59 26.60 -15.61
N GLN A 269 1.82 25.54 -15.90
CA GLN A 269 1.52 24.52 -14.91
C GLN A 269 1.62 23.14 -15.55
N THR A 270 2.63 22.39 -15.12
CA THR A 270 2.94 20.99 -15.44
C THR A 270 1.90 20.04 -14.83
N LYS A 271 0.61 20.28 -15.08
CA LYS A 271 -0.52 19.49 -14.58
C LYS A 271 -1.69 19.53 -15.58
N ILE A 272 -1.50 18.98 -16.78
CA ILE A 272 -2.66 18.66 -17.64
C ILE A 272 -2.33 17.38 -18.43
N PHE A 273 -2.56 16.23 -17.80
CA PHE A 273 -3.06 15.04 -18.50
C PHE A 273 -3.93 14.24 -17.51
N CYS A 274 -4.97 14.88 -16.99
CA CYS A 274 -6.21 14.13 -16.76
C CYS A 274 -6.91 14.12 -18.11
N LEU A 275 -6.90 12.95 -18.77
CA LEU A 275 -7.69 12.73 -19.97
C LEU A 275 -9.14 12.54 -19.50
N ASP A 276 -9.94 13.58 -19.67
CA ASP A 276 -11.41 13.49 -19.64
C ASP A 276 -11.92 12.64 -20.82
#